data_AF-A0A0E4B0R7-F1
#
_entry.id   AF-A0A0E4B0R7-F1
#
_cell.length_a   1.000
_cell.length_b   1.000
_cell.length_c   1.000
_cell.angle_alpha   90.00
_cell.angle_beta   90.00
_cell.angle_gamma   90.00
#
_symmetry.space_group_name_H-M   'P 1'
#
loop_
_entity.id
_entity.type
_entity.pdbx_description
1 polymer ?
#
loop_
_entity_poly.entity_id
_entity_poly.type
_entity_poly.pdbx_seq_one_letter_code
_entity_poly.pdbx_strand_id
1 'polypeptide(L)' 'VETNASKSPQDGIKRFREALNFLCEYCIANKYDFKFALEAKPNEPRGDIFLPTSGHMLAFIYTLDHPEMVGLNPEVA' A
#
# COMPACT_ATOMS: atom_id res chain seq x y z
N VAL A 1 -8.55 -17.65 -11.68
CA VAL A 1 -9.57 -17.45 -10.63
C VAL A 1 -9.74 -15.95 -10.44
N GLU A 2 -10.98 -15.47 -10.45
CA GLU A 2 -11.33 -14.06 -10.27
C GLU A 2 -10.84 -13.53 -8.90
N THR A 3 -10.42 -12.26 -8.82
CA THR A 3 -9.69 -11.71 -7.65
C THR A 3 -10.57 -11.72 -6.40
N ASN A 4 -11.82 -11.26 -6.50
CA ASN A 4 -12.74 -11.11 -5.37
C ASN A 4 -13.25 -12.46 -4.85
N ALA A 5 -13.38 -13.46 -5.71
CA ALA A 5 -13.76 -14.82 -5.35
C ALA A 5 -12.63 -15.61 -4.67
N SER A 6 -11.39 -15.14 -4.76
CA SER A 6 -10.23 -15.87 -4.24
C SER A 6 -9.49 -15.21 -3.09
N LYS A 7 -9.66 -13.90 -2.88
CA LYS A 7 -8.95 -13.13 -1.86
C LYS A 7 -9.95 -12.23 -1.14
N SER A 8 -9.95 -12.27 0.19
CA SER A 8 -10.65 -11.29 1.03
C SER A 8 -9.96 -9.93 0.93
N PRO A 9 -10.64 -8.87 0.43
CA PRO A 9 -10.05 -7.54 0.36
C PRO A 9 -9.73 -6.96 1.75
N GLN A 10 -10.56 -7.28 2.74
CA GLN A 10 -10.38 -6.83 4.12
C GLN A 10 -9.08 -7.39 4.71
N ASP A 11 -8.85 -8.69 4.55
CA ASP A 11 -7.61 -9.32 5.03
C ASP A 11 -6.40 -8.86 4.23
N GLY A 12 -6.55 -8.67 2.92
CA GLY A 12 -5.48 -8.16 2.06
C GLY A 12 -5.01 -6.77 2.49
N ILE A 13 -5.94 -5.84 2.67
CA ILE A 13 -5.65 -4.47 3.10
C ILE A 13 -5.12 -4.45 4.54
N LYS A 14 -5.67 -5.27 5.44
CA LYS A 14 -5.17 -5.41 6.81
C LYS A 14 -3.70 -5.83 6.83
N ARG A 15 -3.35 -6.91 6.11
CA ARG A 15 -1.97 -7.41 6.03
C ARG A 15 -1.04 -6.41 5.38
N PHE A 16 -1.50 -5.67 4.38
CA PHE A 16 -0.69 -4.65 3.73
C PHE A 16 -0.36 -3.48 4.67
N ARG A 17 -1.33 -3.05 5.50
CA ARG A 17 -1.10 -2.07 6.57
C ARG A 17 -0.06 -2.58 7.58
N GLU A 18 -0.24 -3.81 8.07
CA GLU A 18 0.70 -4.42 9.03
C GLU A 18 2.13 -4.46 8.47
N ALA A 19 2.28 -4.82 7.19
CA ALA A 19 3.58 -4.85 6.52
C ALA A 19 4.21 -3.45 6.41
N LEU A 20 3.46 -2.43 6.02
CA LEU A 20 3.99 -1.06 5.91
C LEU A 20 4.35 -0.46 7.26
N ASN A 21 3.52 -0.67 8.30
CA ASN A 21 3.84 -0.21 9.65
C ASN A 21 5.13 -0.87 10.16
N PHE A 22 5.30 -2.18 9.93
CA PHE A 22 6.55 -2.88 10.26
C PHE A 22 7.76 -2.28 9.55
N LEU A 23 7.65 -1.97 8.25
CA LEU A 23 8.75 -1.39 7.48
C LEU A 23 9.10 0.03 7.95
N CYS A 24 8.10 0.84 8.32
CA CYS A 24 8.34 2.17 8.91
C CYS A 24 9.09 2.06 10.23
N GLU A 25 8.62 1.21 11.15
CA GLU A 25 9.28 0.95 12.43
C GLU A 25 10.72 0.45 12.24
N TYR A 26 10.95 -0.43 11.26
CA TYR A 26 12.29 -0.90 10.93
C TYR A 26 13.20 0.25 10.47
N CYS A 27 12.72 1.13 9.60
CA CYS A 27 13.48 2.32 9.17
C CYS A 27 13.81 3.24 10.35
N ILE A 28 12.83 3.51 11.22
CA ILE A 28 13.01 4.35 12.42
C ILE A 28 14.06 3.73 13.35
N ALA A 29 13.93 2.44 13.68
CA ALA A 29 14.83 1.74 14.58
C ALA A 29 16.28 1.72 14.07
N ASN A 30 16.46 1.64 12.75
CA ASN A 30 17.78 1.63 12.10
C ASN A 30 18.28 3.03 11.72
N LYS A 31 17.54 4.10 12.05
CA LYS A 31 17.88 5.49 11.74
C LYS A 31 18.08 5.75 10.25
N TYR A 32 17.27 5.10 9.41
CA TYR A 32 17.26 5.37 7.98
C TYR A 32 16.35 6.57 7.68
N ASP A 33 16.87 7.52 6.89
CA ASP A 33 16.12 8.68 6.41
C ASP A 33 15.34 8.32 5.12
N PHE A 34 14.57 7.23 5.16
CA PHE A 34 13.77 6.77 4.03
C PHE A 34 12.30 7.16 4.18
N LYS A 35 11.68 7.40 3.02
CA LYS A 35 10.24 7.45 2.85
C LYS A 35 9.81 6.42 1.83
N PHE A 36 8.66 5.81 2.05
CA PHE A 36 8.07 4.87 1.10
C PHE A 36 7.18 5.60 0.11
N ALA A 37 7.14 5.15 -1.12
CA ALA A 37 6.22 5.66 -2.14
C ALA A 37 5.45 4.49 -2.73
N LEU A 38 4.11 4.52 -2.60
CA LEU A 38 3.24 3.48 -3.12
C LEU A 38 2.80 3.81 -4.54
N GLU A 39 2.90 2.84 -5.42
CA GLU A 39 2.52 2.96 -6.83
C GLU A 39 1.19 2.27 -7.09
N ALA A 40 0.19 3.04 -7.46
CA ALA A 40 -1.13 2.51 -7.78
C ALA A 40 -1.14 1.98 -9.20
N LYS A 41 -1.69 0.77 -9.37
CA LYS A 41 -1.96 0.20 -10.68
C LYS A 41 -3.34 -0.50 -10.64
N PRO A 42 -4.22 -0.29 -11.62
CA PRO A 42 -5.56 -0.89 -11.59
C PRO A 42 -5.53 -2.41 -11.78
N ASN A 43 -4.64 -2.88 -12.65
CA ASN A 43 -4.51 -4.27 -13.05
C ASN A 43 -3.09 -4.57 -13.58
N GLU A 44 -2.83 -5.82 -13.92
CA GLU A 44 -1.62 -6.34 -14.59
C GLU A 44 -0.36 -6.48 -13.70
N PRO A 45 -0.03 -7.72 -13.26
CA PRO A 45 -0.41 -9.01 -13.85
C PRO A 45 -1.74 -9.59 -13.34
N ARG A 46 -2.39 -8.93 -12.38
CA ARG A 46 -3.67 -9.41 -11.80
C ARG A 46 -4.86 -8.81 -12.54
N GLY A 47 -6.01 -9.50 -12.54
CA GLY A 47 -7.25 -8.98 -13.12
C GLY A 47 -7.67 -7.66 -12.46
N ASP A 48 -7.68 -7.67 -11.12
CA ASP A 48 -7.83 -6.48 -10.28
C ASP A 48 -6.71 -6.47 -9.23
N ILE A 49 -6.03 -5.33 -9.10
CA ILE A 49 -5.06 -5.06 -8.04
C ILE A 49 -5.75 -4.22 -6.95
N PHE A 50 -5.51 -4.55 -5.67
CA PHE A 50 -6.03 -3.76 -4.57
C PHE A 50 -5.34 -2.39 -4.49
N LEU A 51 -6.08 -1.38 -4.04
CA LEU A 51 -5.67 0.03 -4.07
C LEU A 51 -5.38 0.51 -5.51
N PRO A 52 -6.35 0.41 -6.42
CA PRO A 52 -6.12 0.49 -7.87
C PRO A 52 -5.78 1.91 -8.38
N THR A 53 -5.99 2.94 -7.58
CA THR A 53 -5.73 4.34 -7.97
C THR A 53 -5.05 5.12 -6.85
N SER A 54 -4.44 6.26 -7.21
CA SER A 54 -3.84 7.19 -6.25
C SER A 54 -4.82 7.60 -5.15
N GLY A 55 -6.10 7.82 -5.47
CA GLY A 55 -7.12 8.15 -4.47
C GLY A 55 -7.34 7.03 -3.44
N HIS A 56 -7.38 5.77 -3.88
CA HIS A 56 -7.50 4.63 -2.98
C HIS A 56 -6.27 4.50 -2.07
N MET A 57 -5.07 4.71 -2.63
CA MET A 57 -3.83 4.67 -1.86
C MET A 57 -3.74 5.83 -0.86
N LEU A 58 -4.15 7.05 -1.22
CA LEU A 58 -4.18 8.18 -0.28
C LEU A 58 -5.08 7.88 0.92
N ALA A 59 -6.30 7.38 0.67
CA ALA A 59 -7.21 7.00 1.75
C ALA A 59 -6.62 5.91 2.64
N PHE A 60 -5.93 4.93 2.06
CA PHE A 60 -5.24 3.88 2.80
C PHE A 60 -4.05 4.39 3.63
N ILE A 61 -3.22 5.28 3.08
CA ILE A 61 -2.05 5.87 3.75
C ILE A 61 -2.46 6.55 5.07
N TYR A 62 -3.58 7.26 5.10
CA TYR A 62 -4.11 7.88 6.32
C TYR A 62 -4.47 6.90 7.44
N THR A 63 -4.48 5.59 7.16
CA THR A 63 -4.75 4.54 8.16
C THR A 63 -3.50 3.87 8.71
N LEU A 64 -2.30 4.30 8.28
CA LEU A 64 -1.02 3.78 8.77
C LEU A 64 -0.65 4.43 10.11
N ASP A 65 0.29 3.83 10.85
CA ASP A 65 0.75 4.38 12.12
C ASP A 65 1.67 5.60 11.93
N HIS A 66 2.42 5.63 10.81
CA HIS A 66 3.32 6.71 10.38
C HIS A 66 2.97 7.20 8.97
N PRO A 67 1.79 7.82 8.77
CA PRO A 67 1.31 8.23 7.45
C PRO A 67 2.26 9.23 6.76
N GLU A 68 3.02 10.03 7.50
CA GLU A 68 3.99 10.99 6.99
C GLU A 68 5.25 10.36 6.36
N MET A 69 5.49 9.07 6.61
CA MET A 69 6.59 8.30 6.03
C MET A 69 6.21 7.64 4.70
N VAL A 70 4.94 7.69 4.28
CA VAL A 70 4.44 6.98 3.10
C VAL A 70 3.72 7.94 2.17
N GLY A 71 4.19 8.04 0.94
CA GLY A 71 3.61 8.86 -0.13
C GLY A 71 3.16 8.03 -1.33
N LEU A 72 2.96 8.71 -2.46
CA LEU A 72 2.62 8.09 -3.74
C LEU A 72 3.77 8.18 -4.74
N ASN A 73 3.91 7.15 -5.57
CA ASN A 73 4.66 7.17 -6.83
C ASN A 73 3.65 7.03 -7.99
N PRO A 74 3.00 8.12 -8.44
CA PRO A 74 2.04 8.02 -9.53
C PRO A 74 2.75 7.74 -10.86
N GLU A 75 2.30 6.71 -11.58
CA GLU A 75 2.66 6.49 -12.98
C GLU A 75 1.65 7.19 -13.91
N VAL A 76 2.12 7.77 -15.01
CA VAL A 76 1.25 8.24 -16.10
C VAL A 76 1.08 7.07 -17.08
N ALA A 77 -0.14 6.55 -17.15
CA ALA A 77 -0.54 5.53 -18.13
C ALA A 77 -1.07 6.17 -19.42
#